data_AF-A0AA36FUC6-F1
#
_entry.id   AF-A0AA36FUC6-F1
#
_cell.length_a   1.000
_cell.length_b   1.000
_cell.length_c   1.000
_cell.angle_alpha   90.00
_cell.angle_beta   90.00
_cell.angle_gamma   90.00
#
_symmetry.space_group_name_H-M   'P 1'
#
loop_
_entity.id
_entity.type
_entity.pdbx_description
1 polymer ?
#
loop_
_entity_poly.entity_id
_entity_poly.type
_entity_poly.pdbx_seq_one_letter_code
_entity_poly.pdbx_strand_id
1 'polypeptide(L)'
;MGALEAKLIQSFSFIAILTNILLAYLIISRSRKEMGNYRYLILAFTLVGLHFTLLNLILVPFVDIYKHAFVFYPVGELREWPNLMQYAFSYWHANYGSVAFILVLQFAYRYGSLVNQKLLRYFCLPKIGYVLGLGLLNASIWFMVFFLSRYHLEDQKEYLRDRVMEVSGFPVDGLLMVGNLYVVINDRGEEVYYLPAVILGFLPVALLISALILMVYFTYKIQRALNASAMSVRTKKNAARTFCRACYTSLLPSRP
;
A
#
# COMPACT_ATOMS: atom_id res chain seq x y z
N MET A 1 -17.16 23.10 6.69
CA MET A 1 -15.82 22.57 6.35
C MET A 1 -15.94 21.23 5.61
N GLY A 2 -16.66 20.25 6.18
CA GLY A 2 -16.87 18.93 5.56
C GLY A 2 -17.40 18.91 4.11
N ALA A 3 -18.29 19.81 3.70
CA ALA A 3 -18.79 19.84 2.31
C ALA A 3 -17.69 20.17 1.27
N LEU A 4 -16.68 20.96 1.64
CA LEU A 4 -15.53 21.24 0.78
C LEU A 4 -14.60 20.02 0.72
N GLU A 5 -14.32 19.41 1.87
CA GLU A 5 -13.48 18.21 1.97
C GLU A 5 -14.06 17.04 1.16
N ALA A 6 -15.36 16.80 1.26
CA ALA A 6 -16.06 15.82 0.46
C ALA A 6 -15.88 16.07 -1.05
N LYS A 7 -16.06 17.32 -1.50
CA LYS A 7 -15.85 17.71 -2.91
C LYS A 7 -14.41 17.51 -3.36
N LEU A 8 -13.43 17.80 -2.48
CA LEU A 8 -12.02 17.57 -2.76
C LEU A 8 -11.72 16.08 -2.91
N ILE A 9 -12.19 15.24 -1.97
CA ILE A 9 -12.05 13.78 -2.01
C ILE A 9 -12.60 13.23 -3.33
N GLN A 10 -13.81 13.65 -3.72
CA GLN A 10 -14.44 13.22 -4.97
C GLN A 10 -13.67 13.69 -6.21
N SER A 11 -13.20 14.95 -6.22
CA SER A 11 -12.43 15.51 -7.34
C SER A 11 -11.10 14.77 -7.55
N PHE A 12 -10.34 14.52 -6.48
CA PHE A 12 -9.12 13.72 -6.55
C PHE A 12 -9.39 12.28 -6.96
N SER A 13 -10.49 11.69 -6.48
CA SER A 13 -10.90 10.34 -6.88
C SER A 13 -11.19 10.26 -8.37
N PHE A 14 -11.89 11.26 -8.93
CA PHE A 14 -12.19 11.32 -10.36
C PHE A 14 -10.92 11.40 -11.22
N ILE A 15 -9.97 12.27 -10.86
CA ILE A 15 -8.68 12.37 -11.54
C ILE A 15 -7.91 11.05 -11.44
N ALA A 16 -7.93 10.41 -10.28
CA ALA A 16 -7.26 9.14 -10.06
C ALA A 16 -7.89 7.99 -10.86
N ILE A 17 -9.22 7.96 -11.02
CA ILE A 17 -9.92 7.01 -11.88
C ILE A 17 -9.46 7.17 -13.33
N LEU A 18 -9.48 8.39 -13.87
CA LEU A 18 -9.03 8.67 -15.24
C LEU A 18 -7.57 8.25 -15.44
N THR A 19 -6.72 8.54 -14.46
CA THR A 19 -5.30 8.18 -14.49
C THR A 19 -5.10 6.66 -14.48
N ASN A 20 -5.83 5.92 -13.63
CA ASN A 20 -5.75 4.47 -13.58
C ASN A 20 -6.30 3.81 -14.86
N ILE A 21 -7.38 4.34 -15.44
CA ILE A 21 -7.91 3.87 -16.73
C ILE A 21 -6.87 4.08 -17.84
N LEU A 22 -6.28 5.27 -17.91
CA LEU A 22 -5.23 5.57 -18.88
C LEU A 22 -4.02 4.64 -18.69
N LEU A 23 -3.58 4.45 -17.45
CA LEU A 23 -2.47 3.56 -17.13
C LEU A 23 -2.77 2.12 -17.55
N ALA A 24 -3.97 1.61 -17.24
CA ALA A 24 -4.39 0.27 -17.65
C ALA A 24 -4.40 0.14 -19.18
N TYR A 25 -4.94 1.13 -19.89
CA TYR A 25 -4.92 1.18 -21.35
C TYR A 25 -3.49 1.15 -21.90
N LEU A 26 -2.58 1.96 -21.37
CA LEU A 26 -1.18 2.00 -21.80
C LEU A 26 -0.45 0.68 -21.54
N ILE A 27 -0.70 0.02 -20.41
CA ILE A 27 -0.10 -1.28 -20.09
C ILE A 27 -0.60 -2.34 -21.07
N ILE A 28 -1.89 -2.38 -21.38
CA ILE A 28 -2.48 -3.38 -22.27
C ILE A 28 -2.05 -3.14 -23.72
N SER A 29 -2.11 -1.89 -24.19
CA SER A 29 -1.94 -1.56 -25.62
C SER A 29 -0.50 -1.23 -26.03
N ARG A 30 0.32 -0.68 -25.12
CA ARG A 30 1.65 -0.12 -25.45
C ARG A 30 2.81 -0.74 -24.67
N SER A 31 2.59 -1.68 -23.76
CA SER A 31 3.70 -2.29 -23.01
C SER A 31 4.68 -3.03 -23.92
N ARG A 32 5.97 -2.77 -23.75
CA ARG A 32 7.03 -3.46 -24.50
C ARG A 32 7.07 -4.94 -24.12
N LYS A 33 7.29 -5.81 -25.12
CA LYS A 33 7.44 -7.27 -24.91
C LYS A 33 8.54 -7.61 -23.91
N GLU A 34 9.58 -6.78 -23.81
CA GLU A 34 10.71 -6.92 -22.87
C GLU A 34 10.29 -6.87 -21.39
N MET A 35 9.13 -6.31 -21.05
CA MET A 35 8.63 -6.32 -19.67
C MET A 35 8.21 -7.73 -19.21
N GLY A 36 7.97 -8.67 -20.13
CA GLY A 36 7.61 -10.06 -19.80
C GLY A 36 6.43 -10.12 -18.82
N ASN A 37 6.53 -10.99 -17.79
CA ASN A 37 5.48 -11.17 -16.78
C ASN A 37 5.30 -9.98 -15.83
N TYR A 38 6.26 -9.05 -15.77
CA TYR A 38 6.18 -7.89 -14.89
C TYR A 38 4.99 -6.98 -15.20
N ARG A 39 4.60 -6.91 -16.49
CA ARG A 39 3.46 -6.08 -16.94
C ARG A 39 2.14 -6.48 -16.26
N TYR A 40 1.95 -7.76 -15.96
CA TYR A 40 0.73 -8.23 -15.29
C TYR A 40 0.69 -7.80 -13.83
N LEU A 41 1.85 -7.67 -13.18
CA LEU A 41 1.94 -7.18 -11.80
C LEU A 41 1.65 -5.67 -11.73
N ILE A 42 2.13 -4.90 -12.71
CA ILE A 42 1.77 -3.46 -12.84
C ILE A 42 0.29 -3.32 -13.17
N LEU A 43 -0.26 -4.17 -14.05
CA LEU A 43 -1.68 -4.17 -14.35
C LEU A 43 -2.52 -4.49 -13.10
N ALA A 44 -2.15 -5.49 -12.31
CA ALA A 44 -2.82 -5.81 -11.06
C ALA A 44 -2.80 -4.62 -10.07
N PHE A 45 -1.65 -3.95 -9.91
CA PHE A 45 -1.55 -2.73 -9.10
C PHE A 45 -2.52 -1.63 -9.60
N THR A 46 -2.57 -1.43 -10.91
CA THR A 46 -3.44 -0.42 -11.55
C THR A 46 -4.92 -0.75 -11.36
N LEU A 47 -5.30 -2.02 -11.51
CA LEU A 47 -6.68 -2.46 -11.32
C LEU A 47 -7.11 -2.31 -9.86
N VAL A 48 -6.27 -2.70 -8.89
CA VAL A 48 -6.56 -2.48 -7.46
C VAL A 48 -6.67 -0.99 -7.14
N GLY A 49 -5.79 -0.15 -7.71
CA GLY A 49 -5.88 1.31 -7.61
C GLY A 49 -7.19 1.87 -8.17
N LEU A 50 -7.66 1.34 -9.30
CA LEU A 50 -8.96 1.70 -9.88
C LEU A 50 -10.12 1.32 -8.94
N HIS A 51 -10.14 0.10 -8.41
CA HIS A 51 -11.19 -0.33 -7.46
C HIS A 51 -11.17 0.53 -6.19
N PHE A 52 -9.99 0.82 -5.65
CA PHE A 52 -9.83 1.69 -4.48
C PHE A 52 -10.40 3.10 -4.71
N THR A 53 -10.11 3.70 -5.87
CA THR A 53 -10.56 5.06 -6.20
C THR A 53 -12.06 5.14 -6.51
N LEU A 54 -12.64 4.09 -7.09
CA LEU A 54 -14.10 3.96 -7.25
C LEU A 54 -14.81 3.90 -5.89
N LEU A 55 -14.31 3.07 -4.97
CA LEU A 55 -14.85 2.99 -3.61
C LEU A 55 -14.70 4.31 -2.85
N ASN A 56 -13.59 5.02 -3.05
CA ASN A 56 -13.37 6.33 -2.44
C ASN A 56 -14.42 7.37 -2.88
N LEU A 57 -14.86 7.31 -4.14
CA LEU A 57 -15.93 8.15 -4.67
C LEU A 57 -17.29 7.83 -4.04
N ILE A 58 -17.59 6.54 -3.86
CA ILE A 58 -18.87 6.05 -3.31
C ILE A 58 -18.96 6.30 -1.80
N LEU A 59 -17.88 6.02 -1.06
CA LEU A 59 -17.87 6.00 0.40
C LEU A 59 -17.58 7.38 1.00
N VAL A 60 -16.84 8.23 0.28
CA VAL A 60 -16.38 9.55 0.74
C VAL A 60 -15.85 9.48 2.18
N PRO A 61 -14.73 8.77 2.42
CA PRO A 61 -14.30 8.44 3.76
C PRO A 61 -13.63 9.63 4.43
N PHE A 62 -14.10 9.98 5.62
CA PHE A 62 -13.43 10.95 6.50
C PHE A 62 -12.58 10.21 7.51
N VAL A 63 -11.51 10.85 7.96
CA VAL A 63 -10.66 10.39 9.05
C VAL A 63 -10.57 11.50 10.09
N ASP A 64 -10.71 11.14 11.35
CA ASP A 64 -10.44 12.06 12.46
C ASP A 64 -9.62 11.37 13.54
N ILE A 65 -8.66 12.12 14.06
CA ILE A 65 -7.78 11.69 15.14
C ILE A 65 -8.02 12.67 16.28
N TYR A 66 -8.73 12.22 17.31
CA TYR A 66 -9.15 13.07 18.40
C TYR A 66 -8.89 12.38 19.74
N LYS A 67 -7.97 12.94 20.52
CA LYS A 67 -7.55 12.42 21.84
C LYS A 67 -7.24 10.91 21.78
N HIS A 68 -8.08 10.07 22.39
CA HIS A 68 -7.90 8.62 22.44
C HIS A 68 -8.60 7.86 21.30
N ALA A 69 -9.09 8.57 20.29
CA ALA A 69 -9.81 7.99 19.17
C ALA A 69 -9.08 8.20 17.84
N PHE A 70 -9.00 7.13 17.05
CA PHE A 70 -8.62 7.14 15.65
C PHE A 70 -9.76 6.52 14.86
N VAL A 71 -10.57 7.35 14.20
CA VAL A 71 -11.81 6.90 13.55
C VAL A 71 -11.89 7.30 12.10
N PHE A 72 -12.57 6.45 11.36
CA PHE A 72 -13.09 6.75 10.05
C PHE A 72 -14.60 6.80 10.09
N TYR A 73 -15.18 7.67 9.28
CA TYR A 73 -16.61 7.72 9.08
C TYR A 73 -16.93 8.05 7.62
N PRO A 74 -17.47 7.09 6.85
CA PRO A 74 -17.91 7.35 5.49
C PRO A 74 -19.23 8.14 5.48
N VAL A 75 -19.28 9.19 4.67
CA VAL A 75 -20.47 10.08 4.51
C VAL A 75 -21.10 9.97 3.12
N GLY A 76 -20.70 8.97 2.33
CA GLY A 76 -21.14 8.78 0.96
C GLY A 76 -22.56 8.19 0.80
N GLU A 77 -22.90 7.82 -0.43
CA GLU A 77 -24.26 7.46 -0.86
C GLU A 77 -24.83 6.21 -0.16
N LEU A 78 -23.97 5.37 0.42
CA LEU A 78 -24.39 4.14 1.11
C LEU A 78 -24.89 4.37 2.55
N ARG A 79 -25.03 5.62 3.00
CA ARG A 79 -25.43 5.95 4.39
C ARG A 79 -26.74 5.32 4.83
N GLU A 80 -27.73 5.27 3.94
CA GLU A 80 -29.04 4.67 4.21
C GLU A 80 -28.97 3.14 4.37
N TRP A 81 -27.82 2.51 4.08
CA TRP A 81 -27.60 1.07 4.13
C TRP A 81 -26.42 0.72 5.05
N PRO A 82 -26.53 0.89 6.39
CA PRO A 82 -25.38 0.83 7.30
C PRO A 82 -24.59 -0.48 7.24
N ASN A 83 -25.27 -1.61 7.05
CA ASN A 83 -24.60 -2.91 6.93
C ASN A 83 -23.80 -2.99 5.62
N LEU A 84 -24.39 -2.58 4.49
CA LEU A 84 -23.69 -2.53 3.21
C LEU A 84 -22.51 -1.56 3.26
N MET A 85 -22.69 -0.40 3.90
CA MET A 85 -21.63 0.57 4.10
C MET A 85 -20.48 -0.01 4.93
N GLN A 86 -20.77 -0.78 5.99
CA GLN A 86 -19.73 -1.48 6.75
C GLN A 86 -18.93 -2.45 5.88
N TYR A 87 -19.60 -3.31 5.10
CA TYR A 87 -18.91 -4.25 4.21
C TYR A 87 -18.06 -3.52 3.17
N ALA A 88 -18.63 -2.50 2.51
CA ALA A 88 -17.94 -1.72 1.50
C ALA A 88 -16.74 -0.96 2.07
N PHE A 89 -16.88 -0.42 3.29
CA PHE A 89 -15.82 0.33 3.96
C PHE A 89 -14.68 -0.57 4.46
N SER A 90 -14.99 -1.73 5.05
CA SER A 90 -13.99 -2.75 5.38
C SER A 90 -13.26 -3.26 4.13
N TYR A 91 -13.98 -3.42 3.02
CA TYR A 91 -13.39 -3.80 1.73
C TYR A 91 -12.50 -2.71 1.14
N TRP A 92 -12.82 -1.43 1.33
CA TRP A 92 -11.96 -0.31 0.97
C TRP A 92 -10.61 -0.36 1.70
N HIS A 93 -10.61 -0.67 3.00
CA HIS A 93 -9.37 -0.89 3.77
C HIS A 93 -8.58 -2.13 3.29
N ALA A 94 -9.27 -3.21 2.90
CA ALA A 94 -8.63 -4.39 2.31
C ALA A 94 -7.91 -4.05 0.99
N ASN A 95 -8.48 -3.17 0.17
CA ASN A 95 -7.81 -2.66 -1.02
C ASN A 95 -6.56 -1.87 -0.67
N TYR A 96 -6.61 -0.99 0.34
CA TYR A 96 -5.44 -0.24 0.81
C TYR A 96 -4.29 -1.17 1.23
N GLY A 97 -4.58 -2.21 2.02
CA GLY A 97 -3.60 -3.23 2.39
C GLY A 97 -3.05 -4.00 1.18
N SER A 98 -3.89 -4.27 0.18
CA SER A 98 -3.49 -4.97 -1.05
C SER A 98 -2.55 -4.14 -1.91
N VAL A 99 -2.72 -2.82 -1.98
CA VAL A 99 -1.80 -1.90 -2.67
C VAL A 99 -0.38 -2.02 -2.09
N ALA A 100 -0.24 -1.95 -0.77
CA ALA A 100 1.05 -2.09 -0.09
C ALA A 100 1.70 -3.46 -0.38
N PHE A 101 0.92 -4.54 -0.34
CA PHE A 101 1.40 -5.88 -0.66
C PHE A 101 1.89 -6.01 -2.11
N ILE A 102 1.11 -5.50 -3.08
CA ILE A 102 1.50 -5.55 -4.49
C ILE A 102 2.76 -4.71 -4.74
N LEU A 103 2.94 -3.57 -4.07
CA LEU A 103 4.17 -2.80 -4.14
C LEU A 103 5.38 -3.63 -3.70
N VAL A 104 5.30 -4.32 -2.56
CA VAL A 104 6.35 -5.25 -2.11
C VAL A 104 6.65 -6.31 -3.16
N LEU A 105 5.61 -6.90 -3.79
CA LEU A 105 5.80 -7.86 -4.87
C LEU A 105 6.53 -7.26 -6.08
N GLN A 106 6.27 -5.99 -6.42
CA GLN A 106 6.98 -5.33 -7.51
C GLN A 106 8.48 -5.21 -7.22
N PHE A 107 8.85 -4.81 -6.00
CA PHE A 107 10.26 -4.75 -5.58
C PHE A 107 10.89 -6.14 -5.52
N ALA A 108 10.17 -7.14 -4.99
CA ALA A 108 10.62 -8.52 -4.95
C ALA A 108 10.84 -9.09 -6.36
N TYR A 109 9.92 -8.82 -7.31
CA TYR A 109 10.04 -9.24 -8.70
C TYR A 109 11.27 -8.62 -9.35
N ARG A 110 11.48 -7.30 -9.19
CA ARG A 110 12.67 -6.59 -9.71
C ARG A 110 13.96 -7.19 -9.16
N TYR A 111 14.01 -7.44 -7.86
CA TYR A 111 15.15 -8.11 -7.21
C TYR A 111 15.36 -9.52 -7.79
N GLY A 112 14.28 -10.28 -8.00
CA GLY A 112 14.32 -11.58 -8.64
C GLY A 112 14.89 -11.53 -10.06
N SER A 113 14.46 -10.57 -10.88
CA SER A 113 14.94 -10.43 -12.26
C SER A 113 16.40 -9.99 -12.38
N LEU A 114 16.87 -9.14 -11.45
CA LEU A 114 18.19 -8.51 -11.56
C LEU A 114 19.27 -9.23 -10.75
N VAL A 115 18.91 -9.85 -9.63
CA VAL A 115 19.89 -10.37 -8.66
C VAL A 115 19.67 -11.84 -8.36
N ASN A 116 18.43 -12.29 -8.15
CA ASN A 116 18.15 -13.68 -7.77
C ASN A 116 17.00 -14.31 -8.57
N GLN A 117 17.33 -14.85 -9.75
CA GLN A 117 16.34 -15.45 -10.65
C GLN A 117 15.57 -16.62 -10.03
N LYS A 118 16.09 -17.29 -9.00
CA LYS A 118 15.36 -18.36 -8.30
C LYS A 118 14.06 -17.84 -7.66
N LEU A 119 14.02 -16.56 -7.27
CA LEU A 119 12.83 -15.92 -6.70
C LEU A 119 11.69 -15.82 -7.73
N LEU A 120 12.01 -15.69 -9.02
CA LEU A 120 11.00 -15.62 -10.09
C LEU A 120 10.16 -16.90 -10.20
N ARG A 121 10.65 -18.04 -9.67
CA ARG A 121 9.89 -19.29 -9.61
C ARG A 121 8.58 -19.15 -8.83
N TYR A 122 8.49 -18.22 -7.88
CA TYR A 122 7.26 -17.93 -7.12
C TYR A 122 6.24 -17.10 -7.93
N PHE A 123 6.63 -16.53 -9.06
CA PHE A 123 5.75 -15.80 -9.97
C PHE A 123 5.30 -16.66 -11.17
N CYS A 124 5.57 -17.97 -11.12
CA CYS A 124 5.16 -18.95 -12.12
C CYS A 124 4.26 -20.02 -11.51
N LEU A 125 3.43 -20.66 -12.33
CA LEU A 125 2.63 -21.81 -11.88
C LEU A 125 3.53 -23.00 -11.48
N PRO A 126 3.17 -23.77 -10.45
CA PRO A 126 2.03 -23.58 -9.55
C PRO A 126 2.31 -22.61 -8.38
N LYS A 127 3.58 -22.22 -8.17
CA LYS A 127 4.02 -21.50 -6.96
C LYS A 127 3.44 -20.09 -6.80
N ILE A 128 2.95 -19.48 -7.88
CA ILE A 128 2.18 -18.23 -7.82
C ILE A 128 0.95 -18.35 -6.90
N GLY A 129 0.40 -19.56 -6.72
CA GLY A 129 -0.66 -19.81 -5.74
C GLY A 129 -0.29 -19.42 -4.31
N TYR A 130 0.97 -19.62 -3.90
CA TYR A 130 1.44 -19.17 -2.58
C TYR A 130 1.44 -17.64 -2.46
N VAL A 131 1.87 -16.94 -3.51
CA VAL A 131 1.90 -15.47 -3.55
C VAL A 131 0.48 -14.90 -3.51
N LEU A 132 -0.44 -15.48 -4.28
CA LEU A 132 -1.85 -15.11 -4.27
C LEU A 132 -2.50 -15.40 -2.92
N GLY A 133 -2.19 -16.55 -2.31
CA GLY A 133 -2.66 -16.91 -0.97
C GLY A 133 -2.19 -15.92 0.10
N LEU A 134 -0.92 -15.49 0.07
CA LEU A 134 -0.41 -14.45 0.97
C LEU A 134 -1.10 -13.10 0.75
N GLY A 135 -1.36 -12.74 -0.51
CA GLY A 135 -2.11 -11.52 -0.85
C GLY A 135 -3.53 -11.55 -0.31
N LEU A 136 -4.22 -12.69 -0.47
CA LEU A 136 -5.58 -12.89 0.05
C LEU A 136 -5.60 -12.89 1.58
N LEU A 137 -4.61 -13.50 2.23
CA LEU A 137 -4.47 -13.46 3.69
C LEU A 137 -4.28 -12.02 4.17
N ASN A 138 -3.38 -11.26 3.54
CA ASN A 138 -3.19 -9.85 3.86
C ASN A 138 -4.49 -9.05 3.69
N ALA A 139 -5.17 -9.18 2.56
CA ALA A 139 -6.45 -8.50 2.31
C ALA A 139 -7.52 -8.90 3.35
N SER A 140 -7.59 -10.18 3.72
CA SER A 140 -8.50 -10.70 4.74
C SER A 140 -8.23 -10.12 6.13
N ILE A 141 -6.95 -10.01 6.52
CA ILE A 141 -6.57 -9.40 7.80
C ILE A 141 -7.02 -7.94 7.85
N TRP A 142 -6.73 -7.18 6.79
CA TRP A 142 -7.19 -5.78 6.69
C TRP A 142 -8.71 -5.69 6.75
N PHE A 143 -9.43 -6.50 5.98
CA PHE A 143 -10.89 -6.52 6.02
C PHE A 143 -11.40 -6.79 7.44
N MET A 144 -10.90 -7.85 8.09
CA MET A 144 -11.37 -8.29 9.40
C MET A 144 -11.10 -7.25 10.49
N VAL A 145 -9.93 -6.61 10.50
CA VAL A 145 -9.61 -5.58 11.50
C VAL A 145 -10.64 -4.46 11.47
N PHE A 146 -10.96 -3.94 10.28
CA PHE A 146 -11.91 -2.84 10.13
C PHE A 146 -13.37 -3.28 10.17
N PHE A 147 -13.65 -4.56 9.95
CA PHE A 147 -14.99 -5.13 10.13
C PHE A 147 -15.31 -5.33 11.62
N LEU A 148 -14.33 -5.77 12.41
CA LEU A 148 -14.46 -6.01 13.84
C LEU A 148 -14.34 -4.73 14.68
N SER A 149 -13.80 -3.63 14.13
CA SER A 149 -13.62 -2.36 14.85
C SER A 149 -14.91 -1.57 15.13
N ARG A 150 -16.08 -2.19 14.95
CA ARG A 150 -17.39 -1.67 15.37
C ARG A 150 -17.70 -1.94 16.86
N TYR A 151 -16.76 -2.52 17.61
CA TYR A 151 -16.92 -2.67 19.05
C TYR A 151 -17.13 -1.30 19.72
N HIS A 152 -17.97 -1.24 20.75
CA HIS A 152 -18.26 -0.01 21.49
C HIS A 152 -18.64 1.18 20.58
N LEU A 153 -19.33 0.92 19.45
CA LEU A 153 -19.71 1.95 18.48
C LEU A 153 -20.48 3.10 19.13
N GLU A 154 -21.36 2.82 20.07
CA GLU A 154 -22.13 3.86 20.74
C GLU A 154 -21.23 4.75 21.63
N ASP A 155 -20.24 4.18 22.32
CA ASP A 155 -19.25 4.95 23.08
C ASP A 155 -18.37 5.79 22.15
N GLN A 156 -17.98 5.24 20.99
CA GLN A 156 -17.23 5.98 19.97
C GLN A 156 -18.03 7.17 19.45
N LYS A 157 -19.31 6.97 19.16
CA LYS A 157 -20.22 8.02 18.68
C LYS A 157 -20.41 9.09 19.73
N GLU A 158 -20.63 8.72 20.98
CA GLU A 158 -20.85 9.67 22.07
C GLU A 158 -19.58 10.48 22.35
N TYR A 159 -18.42 9.82 22.41
CA TYR A 159 -17.13 10.47 22.61
C TYR A 159 -16.78 11.49 21.50
N LEU A 160 -17.27 11.25 20.28
CA LEU A 160 -16.95 12.05 19.09
C LEU A 160 -18.12 12.89 18.59
N ARG A 161 -19.25 12.93 19.30
CA ARG A 161 -20.51 13.57 18.87
C ARG A 161 -20.29 15.01 18.43
N ASP A 162 -19.76 15.83 19.33
CA ASP A 162 -19.52 17.25 19.08
C ASP A 162 -18.43 17.46 18.02
N ARG A 163 -17.39 16.63 18.06
CA ARG A 163 -16.24 16.73 17.16
C ARG A 163 -16.61 16.44 15.71
N VAL A 164 -17.33 15.35 15.47
CA VAL A 164 -17.78 14.98 14.12
C VAL A 164 -18.76 16.01 13.58
N MET A 165 -19.66 16.53 14.43
CA MET A 165 -20.59 17.59 14.02
C MET A 165 -19.84 18.88 13.65
N GLU A 166 -18.84 19.29 14.43
CA GLU A 166 -18.00 20.46 14.16
C GLU A 166 -17.23 20.33 12.84
N VAL A 167 -16.56 19.21 12.61
CA VAL A 167 -15.68 19.00 11.45
C VAL A 167 -16.49 18.74 10.18
N SER A 168 -17.35 17.73 10.24
CA SER A 168 -18.02 17.19 9.07
C SER A 168 -19.33 17.93 8.76
N GLY A 169 -19.97 18.52 9.78
CA GLY A 169 -21.31 19.08 9.67
C GLY A 169 -22.43 18.04 9.61
N PHE A 170 -22.11 16.75 9.79
CA PHE A 170 -23.08 15.66 9.78
C PHE A 170 -23.44 15.23 11.20
N PRO A 171 -24.72 14.95 11.49
CA PRO A 171 -25.10 14.34 12.75
C PRO A 171 -24.50 12.93 12.84
N VAL A 172 -23.96 12.61 14.01
CA VAL A 172 -23.37 11.29 14.33
C VAL A 172 -24.44 10.20 14.39
N ASP A 173 -25.67 10.57 14.72
CA ASP A 173 -26.80 9.66 14.72
C ASP A 173 -27.03 9.13 13.29
N GLY A 174 -26.98 7.81 13.14
CA GLY A 174 -27.06 7.12 11.84
C GLY A 174 -25.77 7.12 11.00
N LEU A 175 -24.65 7.63 11.54
CA LEU A 175 -23.35 7.54 10.88
C LEU A 175 -22.65 6.23 11.25
N LEU A 176 -22.03 5.59 10.25
CA LEU A 176 -21.11 4.50 10.51
C LEU A 176 -19.79 5.10 11.04
N MET A 177 -19.31 4.61 12.17
CA MET A 177 -17.96 4.90 12.66
C MET A 177 -17.18 3.59 12.73
N VAL A 178 -15.98 3.62 12.15
CA VAL A 178 -15.08 2.47 12.07
C VAL A 178 -13.73 2.96 12.52
N GLY A 179 -13.25 2.45 13.64
CA GLY A 179 -11.98 2.88 14.18
C GLY A 179 -11.72 2.34 15.57
N ASN A 180 -10.74 2.93 16.23
CA ASN A 180 -10.37 2.53 17.57
C ASN A 180 -10.55 3.68 18.54
N LEU A 181 -11.37 3.45 19.56
CA LEU A 181 -11.33 4.20 20.81
C LEU A 181 -10.47 3.38 21.77
N TYR A 182 -9.28 3.91 22.08
CA TYR A 182 -8.26 3.17 22.85
C TYR A 182 -8.53 3.17 24.35
N VAL A 183 -9.39 4.07 24.83
CA VAL A 183 -9.70 4.27 26.25
C VAL A 183 -11.21 4.22 26.43
N VAL A 184 -11.67 3.39 27.36
CA VAL A 184 -13.06 3.30 27.79
C VAL A 184 -13.17 3.66 29.27
N ILE A 185 -14.29 4.21 29.69
CA ILE A 185 -14.55 4.52 31.10
C ILE A 185 -15.14 3.28 31.76
N ASN A 186 -14.53 2.80 32.84
CA ASN A 186 -15.02 1.63 33.59
C ASN A 186 -16.19 2.00 34.52
N ASP A 187 -16.82 1.01 35.15
CA ASP A 187 -17.94 1.20 36.10
C ASP A 187 -17.59 2.10 37.31
N ARG A 188 -16.30 2.36 37.56
CA ARG A 188 -15.79 3.23 38.64
C ARG A 188 -15.51 4.65 38.16
N GLY A 189 -15.76 4.96 36.88
CA GLY A 189 -15.46 6.26 36.30
C GLY A 189 -13.99 6.46 35.91
N GLU A 190 -13.17 5.41 35.92
CA GLU A 190 -11.75 5.49 35.57
C GLU A 190 -11.53 5.18 34.09
N GLU A 191 -10.61 5.92 33.47
CA GLU A 191 -10.15 5.66 32.10
C GLU A 191 -9.25 4.41 32.05
N VAL A 192 -9.69 3.39 31.31
CA VAL A 192 -8.96 2.13 31.14
C VAL A 192 -8.70 1.87 29.66
N TYR A 193 -7.48 1.45 29.33
CA TYR A 193 -7.14 1.08 27.97
C TYR A 193 -7.85 -0.20 27.53
N TYR A 194 -8.56 -0.12 26.42
CA TYR A 194 -9.21 -1.28 25.82
C TYR A 194 -8.21 -2.04 24.94
N LEU A 195 -7.57 -3.07 25.52
CA LEU A 195 -6.49 -3.81 24.87
C LEU A 195 -6.85 -4.37 23.47
N PRO A 196 -8.07 -4.90 23.23
CA PRO A 196 -8.46 -5.34 21.88
C PRO A 196 -8.42 -4.20 20.84
N ALA A 197 -8.82 -2.97 21.20
CA ALA A 197 -8.69 -1.80 20.32
C ALA A 197 -7.24 -1.54 19.93
N VAL A 198 -6.35 -1.58 20.93
CA VAL A 198 -4.92 -1.32 20.75
C VAL A 198 -4.31 -2.37 19.82
N ILE A 199 -4.62 -3.65 20.02
CA ILE A 199 -4.13 -4.75 19.18
C ILE A 199 -4.65 -4.60 17.75
N LEU A 200 -5.96 -4.37 17.57
CA LEU A 200 -6.57 -4.21 16.26
C LEU A 200 -5.99 -3.00 15.52
N GLY A 201 -5.75 -1.88 16.20
CA GLY A 201 -5.11 -0.70 15.62
C GLY A 201 -3.64 -0.92 15.24
N PHE A 202 -2.89 -1.68 16.04
CA PHE A 202 -1.46 -1.91 15.80
C PHE A 202 -1.19 -2.86 14.62
N LEU A 203 -2.07 -3.83 14.37
CA LEU A 203 -1.87 -4.85 13.32
C LEU A 203 -1.71 -4.25 11.90
N PRO A 204 -2.63 -3.40 11.38
CA PRO A 204 -2.45 -2.77 10.07
C PRO A 204 -1.19 -1.90 9.98
N VAL A 205 -0.85 -1.19 11.06
CA VAL A 205 0.36 -0.35 11.12
C VAL A 205 1.62 -1.22 11.03
N ALA A 206 1.68 -2.33 11.76
CA ALA A 206 2.78 -3.28 11.68
C ALA A 206 2.91 -3.90 10.26
N LEU A 207 1.80 -4.21 9.60
CA LEU A 207 1.81 -4.68 8.21
C LEU A 207 2.38 -3.62 7.26
N LEU A 208 1.99 -2.35 7.38
CA LEU A 208 2.57 -1.26 6.59
C LEU A 208 4.06 -1.08 6.82
N ILE A 209 4.51 -1.07 8.08
CA ILE A 209 5.92 -0.95 8.43
C ILE A 209 6.71 -2.12 7.86
N SER A 210 6.20 -3.35 7.97
CA SER A 210 6.85 -4.53 7.41
C SER A 210 6.96 -4.44 5.88
N ALA A 211 5.93 -3.94 5.19
CA ALA A 211 5.96 -3.71 3.75
C ALA A 211 7.04 -2.68 3.37
N LEU A 212 7.12 -1.55 4.08
CA LEU A 212 8.16 -0.54 3.88
C LEU A 212 9.56 -1.13 4.08
N ILE A 213 9.79 -1.87 5.16
CA ILE A 213 11.07 -2.53 5.44
C ILE A 213 11.45 -3.48 4.29
N LEU A 214 10.52 -4.29 3.80
CA LEU A 214 10.78 -5.20 2.68
C LEU A 214 11.11 -4.46 1.38
N MET A 215 10.40 -3.37 1.07
CA MET A 215 10.71 -2.55 -0.10
C MET A 215 12.11 -1.93 -0.01
N VAL A 216 12.48 -1.38 1.16
CA VAL A 216 13.82 -0.83 1.41
C VAL A 216 14.88 -1.93 1.30
N TYR A 217 14.62 -3.10 1.88
CA TYR A 217 15.52 -4.26 1.82
C TYR A 217 15.81 -4.69 0.37
N PHE A 218 14.76 -4.89 -0.45
CA PHE A 218 14.93 -5.28 -1.85
C PHE A 218 15.65 -4.20 -2.64
N THR A 219 15.32 -2.93 -2.42
CA THR A 219 15.98 -1.80 -3.06
C THR A 219 17.47 -1.76 -2.73
N TYR A 220 17.83 -1.88 -1.46
CA TYR A 220 19.21 -1.93 -1.01
C TYR A 220 19.99 -3.09 -1.68
N LYS A 221 19.40 -4.29 -1.73
CA LYS A 221 20.01 -5.46 -2.37
C LYS A 221 20.21 -5.28 -3.87
N ILE A 222 19.23 -4.70 -4.57
CA ILE A 222 19.35 -4.35 -5.99
C ILE A 222 20.49 -3.36 -6.19
N GLN A 223 20.52 -2.27 -5.42
CA GLN A 223 21.54 -1.23 -5.57
C GLN A 223 22.94 -1.78 -5.31
N ARG A 224 23.11 -2.60 -4.28
CA ARG A 224 24.39 -3.26 -3.97
C ARG A 224 24.86 -4.16 -5.13
N ALA A 225 23.96 -4.93 -5.73
CA ALA A 225 24.28 -5.79 -6.86
C ALA A 225 24.68 -4.97 -8.10
N LEU A 226 23.92 -3.91 -8.42
CA LEU A 226 24.22 -3.02 -9.53
C LEU A 226 25.58 -2.34 -9.37
N ASN A 227 25.90 -1.85 -8.17
CA ASN A 227 27.19 -1.23 -7.86
C ASN A 227 28.36 -2.24 -8.01
N ALA A 228 28.19 -3.47 -7.54
CA ALA A 228 29.20 -4.51 -7.70
C ALA A 228 29.45 -4.87 -9.18
N SER A 229 28.38 -5.00 -9.98
CA SER A 229 28.48 -5.25 -11.42
C SER A 229 29.14 -4.07 -12.15
N ALA A 230 28.78 -2.83 -11.83
CA ALA A 230 29.37 -1.63 -12.42
C ALA A 230 30.87 -1.52 -12.11
N MET A 231 31.28 -1.81 -10.87
CA MET A 231 32.69 -1.89 -10.50
C MET A 231 33.43 -2.97 -11.28
N SER A 232 32.85 -4.16 -11.42
CA SER A 232 33.46 -5.25 -12.21
C SER A 232 33.70 -4.86 -13.67
N VAL A 233 32.73 -4.21 -14.32
CA VAL A 233 32.88 -3.71 -15.70
C VAL A 233 33.97 -2.65 -15.79
N ARG A 234 34.01 -1.71 -14.84
CA ARG A 234 35.06 -0.67 -14.78
C ARG A 234 36.45 -1.27 -14.57
N THR A 235 36.58 -2.27 -13.70
CA THR A 235 37.83 -3.01 -13.46
C THR A 235 38.28 -3.75 -14.72
N LYS A 236 37.39 -4.46 -15.42
CA LYS A 236 37.71 -5.14 -16.69
C LYS A 236 38.16 -4.14 -17.76
N LYS A 237 37.47 -3.00 -17.90
CA LYS A 237 37.83 -1.93 -18.84
C LYS A 237 39.18 -1.30 -18.52
N ASN A 238 39.49 -1.11 -17.23
CA ASN A 238 40.79 -0.60 -16.79
C ASN A 238 41.92 -1.61 -17.03
N ALA A 239 41.70 -2.90 -16.73
CA ALA A 239 42.67 -3.96 -16.97
C ALA A 239 43.02 -4.09 -18.47
N ALA A 240 42.02 -4.05 -19.35
CA ALA A 240 42.24 -4.05 -20.79
C ALA A 240 43.06 -2.84 -21.27
N ARG A 241 42.80 -1.64 -20.73
CA ARG A 241 43.59 -0.42 -21.03
C ARG A 241 45.03 -0.53 -20.55
N THR A 242 45.26 -1.08 -19.36
CA THR A 242 46.62 -1.30 -18.82
C THR A 242 47.39 -2.30 -19.68
N PHE A 243 46.76 -3.39 -20.10
CA PHE A 243 47.36 -4.37 -20.99
C PHE A 243 47.75 -3.77 -22.36
N CYS A 244 46.83 -3.03 -23.00
CA CYS A 244 47.15 -2.33 -24.26
C CYS A 244 48.32 -1.34 -24.10
N ARG A 245 48.40 -0.62 -22.98
CA ARG A 245 49.53 0.29 -22.70
C ARG A 245 50.84 -0.46 -22.56
N ALA A 246 50.85 -1.59 -21.84
CA ALA A 246 52.05 -2.41 -21.65
C ALA A 246 52.59 -2.94 -23.00
N CYS A 247 51.71 -3.44 -23.87
CA CYS A 247 52.09 -3.89 -25.21
C CYS A 247 52.64 -2.74 -26.09
N TYR A 248 52.05 -1.54 -25.99
CA TYR A 248 52.53 -0.37 -26.73
C TYR A 248 53.92 0.06 -26.25
N THR A 249 54.17 0.08 -24.94
CA THR A 249 55.50 0.40 -24.38
C THR A 249 56.56 -0.65 -24.71
N SER A 250 56.20 -1.93 -24.84
CA SER A 250 57.16 -2.98 -25.26
C SER A 250 57.49 -2.95 -26.75
N LEU A 251 56.67 -2.29 -27.57
CA LEU A 251 56.91 -2.11 -29.01
C LEU A 251 57.72 -0.86 -29.34
N LEU A 252 57.88 0.06 -28.38
CA LEU A 252 58.78 1.20 -28.53
C LEU A 252 60.21 0.72 -28.26
N PRO A 253 61.15 0.88 -29.20
CA PRO A 253 62.53 0.51 -28.97
C PRO A 253 63.06 1.33 -27.80
N SER A 254 63.69 0.65 -26.84
CA SER A 254 64.39 1.28 -25.73
C SER A 254 65.37 2.30 -26.30
N ARG A 255 65.09 3.59 -26.11
CA ARG A 255 66.02 4.65 -26.50
C ARG A 255 67.30 4.48 -25.67
N PRO A 256 68.48 4.42 -26.32
CA PRO A 256 69.77 4.31 -25.65
C PRO A 256 70.07 5.55 -24.79
#